data_AF-A0A1S1YXH8-F1
#
_entry.id   AF-A0A1S1YXH8-F1
#
_cell.length_a   1.000
_cell.length_b   1.000
_cell.length_c   1.000
_cell.angle_alpha   90.00
_cell.angle_beta   90.00
_cell.angle_gamma   90.00
#
_symmetry.space_group_name_H-M   'P 1'
#
loop_
_entity.id
_entity.type
_entity.pdbx_description
1 polymer ?
#
loop_
_entity_poly.entity_id
_entity_poly.type
_entity_poly.pdbx_seq_one_letter_code
_entity_poly.pdbx_strand_id
1 'polypeptide(L)'
;MASFFQQVRNWLQKDGVVSIIKNMNWLAFDKISRILVGLFINAWVRRYLGVETVGLWDYVIALGMMFYNLSTFGMERIVIRDLVSKKFDQTAILGTTFFFRAFSSIISAAAVFVYVSYFSDKSSGLLITLGAIVASGILFQTSDIVQYYYQSILKSKRAVIAKNISFLSLSLIKILLIVNNQSVEMFALVNTIDLMIGCLLMFFFYFRDTHLLSKWYLNKKYLKQLIKDSWPLAVSSLAFVLYSKIDQLMLGEMKETTYDIGIYATASKLYDIPISVIGVIIASVYPPFIQLFNRQDKSMFFDRYKKTTAGLTLLGYLGFLFNLFFGEYIILFLFGEDFLPAHKIFSIQCLSAILMFNAALRSNYLSLTDQQKVIMYSTIFGATANIVLNLYLIPDYGAVGAAYATLITQLISLYVVSIFFKEARSITYIQLRNLFLLDLRRFLK
;
A
#
# COMPACT_ATOMS: atom_id res chain seq x y z
N MET A 1 15.44 13.70 -35.98
CA MET A 1 14.51 14.30 -34.99
C MET A 1 13.08 14.43 -35.50
N ALA A 2 12.83 14.98 -36.70
CA ALA A 2 11.47 15.13 -37.24
C ALA A 2 10.67 13.80 -37.33
N SER A 3 11.32 12.68 -37.69
CA SER A 3 10.65 11.37 -37.76
C SER A 3 10.21 10.83 -36.40
N PHE A 4 10.94 11.13 -35.33
CA PHE A 4 10.58 10.74 -33.96
C PHE A 4 9.36 11.51 -33.47
N PHE A 5 9.34 12.84 -33.66
CA PHE A 5 8.17 13.64 -33.32
C PHE A 5 6.93 13.26 -34.14
N GLN A 6 7.11 12.88 -35.41
CA GLN A 6 6.03 12.36 -36.25
C GLN A 6 5.51 11.01 -35.73
N GLN A 7 6.39 10.09 -35.33
CA GLN A 7 6.02 8.80 -34.75
C GLN A 7 5.30 8.96 -33.41
N VAL A 8 5.76 9.85 -32.54
CA VAL A 8 5.09 10.18 -31.27
C VAL A 8 3.72 10.80 -31.54
N ARG A 9 3.60 11.72 -32.51
CA ARG A 9 2.32 12.33 -32.91
C ARG A 9 1.34 11.28 -33.44
N ASN A 10 1.79 10.38 -34.31
CA ASN A 10 0.96 9.30 -34.86
C ASN A 10 0.55 8.29 -33.77
N TRP A 11 1.42 8.03 -32.79
CA TRP A 11 1.09 7.19 -31.65
C TRP A 11 0.07 7.84 -30.71
N LEU A 12 0.21 9.14 -30.44
CA LEU A 12 -0.75 9.93 -29.67
C LEU A 12 -2.12 10.05 -30.36
N GLN A 13 -2.15 9.95 -31.69
CA GLN A 13 -3.39 9.98 -32.48
C GLN A 13 -4.14 8.64 -32.50
N LYS A 14 -3.57 7.55 -31.96
CA LYS A 14 -4.31 6.29 -31.81
C LYS A 14 -5.45 6.44 -30.82
N ASP A 15 -6.62 5.93 -31.18
CA ASP A 15 -7.82 5.97 -30.34
C ASP A 15 -7.53 5.41 -28.93
N GLY A 16 -7.86 6.21 -27.92
CA GLY A 16 -7.72 5.85 -26.51
C GLY A 16 -6.35 6.11 -25.87
N VAL A 17 -5.28 6.40 -26.62
CA VAL A 17 -3.96 6.67 -26.02
C VAL A 17 -3.99 7.95 -25.18
N VAL A 18 -4.61 9.01 -25.70
CA VAL A 18 -4.74 10.29 -24.98
C VAL A 18 -5.57 10.15 -23.70
N SER A 19 -6.64 9.34 -23.71
CA SER A 19 -7.46 9.13 -22.51
C SER A 19 -6.71 8.33 -21.45
N ILE A 20 -5.93 7.32 -21.86
CA ILE A 20 -5.05 6.56 -20.96
C ILE A 20 -4.00 7.47 -20.31
N ILE A 21 -3.30 8.31 -21.09
CA ILE A 21 -2.30 9.25 -20.56
C ILE A 21 -2.93 10.25 -19.58
N LYS A 22 -4.06 10.85 -19.95
CA LYS A 22 -4.77 11.77 -19.06
C LYS A 22 -5.17 11.06 -17.76
N ASN A 23 -5.69 9.83 -17.85
CA ASN A 23 -6.08 9.05 -16.67
C ASN A 23 -4.87 8.73 -15.78
N MET A 24 -3.74 8.32 -16.35
CA MET A 24 -2.49 8.08 -15.61
C MET A 24 -2.00 9.35 -14.91
N ASN A 25 -2.03 10.51 -15.58
CA ASN A 25 -1.62 11.77 -14.98
C ASN A 25 -2.49 12.16 -13.78
N TRP A 26 -3.81 11.93 -13.84
CA TRP A 26 -4.69 12.16 -12.70
C TRP A 26 -4.37 11.24 -11.52
N LEU A 27 -4.09 9.96 -11.77
CA LEU A 27 -3.71 9.01 -10.71
C LEU A 27 -2.34 9.34 -10.11
N ALA A 28 -1.37 9.76 -10.94
CA ALA A 28 -0.06 10.20 -10.48
C ALA A 28 -0.17 11.47 -9.63
N PHE A 29 -0.98 12.44 -10.07
CA PHE A 29 -1.26 13.65 -9.31
C PHE A 29 -1.85 13.33 -7.93
N ASP A 30 -2.88 12.46 -7.86
CA ASP A 30 -3.48 12.04 -6.59
C ASP A 30 -2.45 11.43 -5.63
N LYS A 31 -1.57 10.57 -6.16
CA LYS A 31 -0.57 9.91 -5.33
C LYS A 31 0.49 10.89 -4.83
N ILE A 32 0.99 11.78 -5.69
CA ILE A 32 2.01 12.77 -5.34
C ILE A 32 1.44 13.80 -4.35
N SER A 33 0.23 14.33 -4.59
CA SER A 33 -0.40 15.31 -3.69
C SER A 33 -0.57 14.73 -2.28
N ARG A 34 -1.07 13.49 -2.18
CA ARG A 34 -1.27 12.79 -0.90
C ARG A 34 0.03 12.50 -0.17
N ILE A 35 1.09 12.11 -0.89
CA ILE A 35 2.39 11.85 -0.27
C ILE A 35 2.99 13.14 0.27
N LEU A 36 3.06 14.20 -0.56
CA LEU A 36 3.72 15.44 -0.17
C LEU A 36 2.95 16.16 0.95
N VAL A 37 1.68 16.50 0.71
CA VAL A 37 0.86 17.21 1.71
C VAL A 37 0.64 16.33 2.94
N GLY A 38 0.37 15.03 2.73
CA GLY A 38 0.13 14.10 3.81
C GLY A 38 1.35 13.90 4.70
N LEU A 39 2.58 13.91 4.16
CA LEU A 39 3.79 13.79 4.96
C LEU A 39 3.91 14.96 5.95
N PHE A 40 3.85 16.20 5.47
CA PHE A 40 4.02 17.38 6.34
C PHE A 40 2.90 17.51 7.37
N ILE A 41 1.64 17.34 6.96
CA ILE A 41 0.50 17.45 7.88
C ILE A 41 0.54 16.34 8.93
N ASN A 42 0.80 15.09 8.54
CA ASN A 42 0.91 14.01 9.53
C ASN A 42 2.15 14.18 10.43
N ALA A 43 3.24 14.74 9.93
CA ALA A 43 4.41 15.03 10.74
C ALA A 43 4.11 16.07 11.83
N TRP A 44 3.44 17.17 11.47
CA TRP A 44 3.01 18.17 12.44
C TRP A 44 2.00 17.64 13.45
N VAL A 45 1.03 16.84 13.01
CA VAL A 45 0.06 16.20 13.92
C VAL A 45 0.77 15.27 14.90
N ARG A 46 1.73 14.45 14.43
CA ARG A 46 2.49 13.54 15.30
C ARG A 46 3.34 14.29 16.31
N ARG A 47 4.04 15.34 15.86
CA ARG A 47 4.84 16.22 16.72
C ARG A 47 3.99 16.88 17.80
N TYR A 48 2.78 17.32 17.45
CA TYR A 48 1.84 17.94 18.39
C TYR A 48 1.27 16.93 19.41
N LEU A 49 0.90 15.72 18.98
CA LEU A 49 0.26 14.72 19.84
C LEU A 49 1.24 13.95 20.75
N GLY A 50 2.52 13.91 20.39
CA GLY A 50 3.53 13.12 21.10
C GLY A 50 3.48 11.62 20.78
N VAL A 51 4.55 10.91 21.16
CA VAL A 51 4.83 9.54 20.70
C VAL A 51 3.79 8.52 21.17
N GLU A 52 3.42 8.54 22.46
CA GLU A 52 2.52 7.55 23.04
C GLU A 52 1.09 7.65 22.50
N THR A 53 0.56 8.88 22.41
CA THR A 53 -0.76 9.17 21.85
C THR A 53 -0.85 8.75 20.38
N VAL A 54 0.22 9.04 19.62
CA VAL A 54 0.36 8.59 18.23
C VAL A 54 0.42 7.07 18.16
N GLY A 55 1.13 6.41 19.07
CA GLY A 55 1.20 4.95 19.13
C GLY A 55 -0.14 4.28 19.37
N LEU A 56 -0.94 4.80 20.30
CA LEU A 56 -2.32 4.34 20.53
C LEU A 56 -3.17 4.49 19.25
N TRP A 57 -3.07 5.65 18.60
CA TRP A 57 -3.84 5.94 17.40
C TRP A 57 -3.42 5.05 16.21
N ASP A 58 -2.12 4.88 15.98
CA ASP A 58 -1.58 4.06 14.90
C ASP A 58 -1.87 2.57 15.11
N TYR A 59 -1.87 2.08 16.36
CA TYR A 59 -2.28 0.71 16.67
C TYR A 59 -3.73 0.45 16.26
N VAL A 60 -4.67 1.36 16.62
CA VAL A 60 -6.07 1.23 16.20
C VAL A 60 -6.21 1.35 14.68
N ILE A 61 -5.44 2.23 14.02
CA ILE A 61 -5.41 2.33 12.56
C ILE A 61 -4.91 1.01 11.94
N ALA A 62 -3.88 0.38 12.49
CA ALA A 62 -3.36 -0.90 12.01
C ALA A 62 -4.41 -2.02 12.14
N LEU A 63 -5.12 -2.09 13.27
CA LEU A 63 -6.27 -2.98 13.46
C LEU A 63 -7.37 -2.70 12.42
N GLY A 64 -7.74 -1.43 12.27
CA GLY A 64 -8.71 -0.98 11.27
C GLY A 64 -8.33 -1.38 9.84
N MET A 65 -7.05 -1.29 9.48
CA MET A 65 -6.54 -1.70 8.16
C MET A 65 -6.64 -3.20 7.93
N MET A 66 -6.39 -4.05 8.93
CA MET A 66 -6.60 -5.49 8.79
C MET A 66 -8.04 -5.83 8.45
N PHE A 67 -8.97 -5.36 9.29
CA PHE A 67 -10.39 -5.66 9.14
C PHE A 67 -10.98 -4.96 7.91
N TYR A 68 -10.51 -3.77 7.55
CA TYR A 68 -10.87 -3.15 6.29
C TYR A 68 -10.55 -4.05 5.08
N ASN A 69 -9.39 -4.72 5.05
CA ASN A 69 -9.05 -5.59 3.93
C ASN A 69 -9.90 -6.86 3.86
N LEU A 70 -10.51 -7.29 4.98
CA LEU A 70 -11.57 -8.30 4.96
C LEU A 70 -12.82 -7.76 4.23
N SER A 71 -13.17 -6.49 4.43
CA SER A 71 -14.32 -5.86 3.77
C SER A 71 -14.15 -5.63 2.26
N THR A 72 -12.92 -5.41 1.76
CA THR A 72 -12.69 -5.21 0.32
C THR A 72 -12.76 -6.50 -0.48
N PHE A 73 -12.48 -7.64 0.16
CA PHE A 73 -12.56 -8.99 -0.37
C PHE A 73 -11.89 -9.16 -1.75
N GLY A 74 -10.83 -8.39 -2.04
CA GLY A 74 -10.09 -8.44 -3.31
C GLY A 74 -10.90 -8.07 -4.57
N MET A 75 -12.04 -7.40 -4.43
CA MET A 75 -13.02 -7.24 -5.52
C MET A 75 -12.64 -6.24 -6.61
N GLU A 76 -11.69 -5.33 -6.37
CA GLU A 76 -11.32 -4.24 -7.30
C GLU A 76 -11.10 -4.72 -8.74
N ARG A 77 -10.21 -5.70 -8.93
CA ARG A 77 -9.85 -6.19 -10.26
C ARG A 77 -11.01 -6.91 -10.96
N ILE A 78 -11.82 -7.64 -10.18
CA ILE A 78 -12.96 -8.42 -10.69
C ILE A 78 -14.07 -7.48 -11.16
N VAL A 79 -14.43 -6.49 -10.35
CA VAL A 79 -15.47 -5.51 -10.66
C VAL A 79 -15.08 -4.68 -11.88
N ILE A 80 -13.84 -4.18 -11.96
CA ILE A 80 -13.36 -3.42 -13.12
C ILE A 80 -13.43 -4.28 -14.39
N ARG A 81 -12.97 -5.53 -14.33
CA ARG A 81 -13.03 -6.49 -15.45
C ARG A 81 -14.47 -6.73 -15.90
N ASP A 82 -15.38 -6.97 -14.96
CA ASP A 82 -16.76 -7.31 -15.28
C ASP A 82 -17.51 -6.12 -15.90
N LEU A 83 -17.27 -4.90 -15.40
CA LEU A 83 -17.78 -3.65 -15.96
C LEU A 83 -17.30 -3.43 -17.40
N VAL A 84 -16.04 -3.74 -17.70
CA VAL A 84 -15.50 -3.64 -19.07
C VAL A 84 -16.06 -4.73 -19.98
N SER A 85 -16.18 -5.96 -19.48
CA SER A 85 -16.64 -7.10 -20.28
C SER A 85 -18.14 -7.07 -20.62
N LYS A 86 -18.93 -6.28 -19.87
CA LYS A 86 -20.39 -6.14 -20.02
C LYS A 86 -21.16 -7.47 -19.99
N LYS A 87 -20.63 -8.49 -19.30
CA LYS A 87 -21.31 -9.79 -19.14
C LYS A 87 -22.55 -9.72 -18.25
N PHE A 88 -22.56 -8.77 -17.31
CA PHE A 88 -23.71 -8.41 -16.49
C PHE A 88 -23.97 -6.92 -16.68
N ASP A 89 -25.21 -6.50 -16.44
CA ASP A 89 -25.56 -5.09 -16.47
C ASP A 89 -24.81 -4.30 -15.38
N GLN A 90 -24.47 -3.05 -15.69
CA GLN A 90 -23.74 -2.17 -14.78
C GLN A 90 -24.46 -1.99 -13.44
N THR A 91 -25.79 -1.85 -13.44
CA THR A 91 -26.56 -1.63 -12.20
C THR A 91 -26.59 -2.88 -11.31
N ALA A 92 -26.57 -4.07 -11.92
CA ALA A 92 -26.43 -5.33 -11.22
C ALA A 92 -25.02 -5.48 -10.62
N ILE A 93 -23.98 -5.15 -11.38
CA ILE A 93 -22.58 -5.25 -10.92
C ILE A 93 -22.35 -4.30 -9.73
N LEU A 94 -22.66 -3.01 -9.91
CA LEU A 94 -22.41 -2.00 -8.88
C LEU A 94 -23.32 -2.20 -7.67
N GLY A 95 -24.61 -2.50 -7.87
CA GLY A 95 -25.56 -2.75 -6.79
C GLY A 95 -25.19 -3.96 -5.94
N THR A 96 -24.92 -5.11 -6.58
CA THR A 96 -24.52 -6.33 -5.86
C THR A 96 -23.22 -6.12 -5.08
N THR A 97 -22.24 -5.45 -5.69
CA THR A 97 -20.96 -5.14 -5.02
C THR A 97 -21.19 -4.19 -3.84
N PHE A 98 -22.09 -3.20 -3.98
CA PHE A 98 -22.42 -2.26 -2.91
C PHE A 98 -23.04 -2.94 -1.71
N PHE A 99 -24.08 -3.74 -1.91
CA PHE A 99 -24.73 -4.45 -0.81
C PHE A 99 -23.78 -5.42 -0.12
N PHE A 100 -22.96 -6.15 -0.89
CA PHE A 100 -21.94 -7.02 -0.31
C PHE A 100 -20.92 -6.23 0.52
N ARG A 101 -20.38 -5.13 -0.04
CA ARG A 101 -19.38 -4.31 0.65
C ARG A 101 -19.94 -3.64 1.89
N ALA A 102 -21.16 -3.10 1.83
CA ALA A 102 -21.84 -2.51 2.98
C ALA A 102 -22.04 -3.54 4.11
N PHE A 103 -22.45 -4.77 3.77
CA PHE A 103 -22.56 -5.84 4.75
C PHE A 103 -21.20 -6.20 5.36
N SER A 104 -20.18 -6.40 4.52
CA SER A 104 -18.83 -6.76 4.97
C SER A 104 -18.14 -5.65 5.77
N SER A 105 -18.42 -4.38 5.48
CA SER A 105 -17.87 -3.23 6.21
C SER A 105 -18.50 -3.09 7.59
N ILE A 106 -19.80 -3.38 7.73
CA ILE A 106 -20.46 -3.45 9.04
C ILE A 106 -19.83 -4.55 9.90
N ILE A 107 -19.64 -5.75 9.34
CA ILE A 107 -18.97 -6.86 10.06
C ILE A 107 -17.55 -6.45 10.48
N SER A 108 -16.80 -5.84 9.57
CA SER A 108 -15.42 -5.42 9.83
C SER A 108 -15.33 -4.32 10.90
N ALA A 109 -16.24 -3.34 10.84
CA ALA A 109 -16.35 -2.29 11.86
C ALA A 109 -16.73 -2.87 13.22
N ALA A 110 -17.71 -3.78 13.27
CA ALA A 110 -18.09 -4.48 14.49
C ALA A 110 -16.93 -5.30 15.06
N ALA A 111 -16.16 -5.99 14.22
CA ALA A 111 -15.00 -6.76 14.65
C ALA A 111 -13.91 -5.88 15.28
N VAL A 112 -13.59 -4.73 14.69
CA VAL A 112 -12.65 -3.75 15.27
C VAL A 112 -13.17 -3.26 16.63
N PHE A 113 -14.44 -2.86 16.70
CA PHE A 113 -15.02 -2.34 17.93
C PHE A 113 -15.03 -3.38 19.05
N VAL A 114 -15.46 -4.61 18.76
CA VAL A 114 -15.47 -5.72 19.72
C VAL A 114 -14.06 -6.07 20.16
N TYR A 115 -13.10 -6.14 19.23
CA TYR A 115 -11.70 -6.42 19.56
C TYR A 115 -11.14 -5.41 20.55
N VAL A 116 -11.25 -4.11 20.24
CA VAL A 116 -10.71 -3.05 21.10
C VAL A 116 -11.43 -3.00 22.45
N SER A 117 -12.74 -3.28 22.50
CA SER A 117 -13.53 -3.20 23.73
C SER A 117 -13.32 -4.35 24.70
N TYR A 118 -13.05 -5.57 24.18
CA TYR A 118 -13.06 -6.79 25.00
C TYR A 118 -11.75 -7.59 25.00
N PHE A 119 -10.91 -7.43 23.98
CA PHE A 119 -9.71 -8.26 23.80
C PHE A 119 -8.40 -7.49 23.94
N SER A 120 -8.42 -6.16 23.82
CA SER A 120 -7.22 -5.37 24.05
C SER A 120 -6.99 -5.17 25.55
N ASP A 121 -5.85 -5.68 26.05
CA ASP A 121 -5.38 -5.43 27.43
C ASP A 121 -5.17 -3.93 27.73
N LYS A 122 -5.12 -3.10 26.67
CA LYS A 122 -4.98 -1.63 26.70
C LYS A 122 -6.33 -0.90 26.68
N SER A 123 -7.41 -1.53 27.15
CA SER A 123 -8.82 -1.06 27.15
C SER A 123 -9.10 0.20 27.99
N SER A 124 -8.22 1.20 27.90
CA SER A 124 -8.49 2.57 28.29
C SER A 124 -9.68 3.14 27.50
N GLY A 125 -10.45 4.03 28.14
CA GLY A 125 -11.57 4.71 27.49
C GLY A 125 -11.18 5.46 26.21
N LEU A 126 -9.94 5.97 26.16
CA LEU A 126 -9.38 6.61 24.98
C LEU A 126 -9.21 5.62 23.82
N LEU A 127 -8.62 4.44 24.06
CA LEU A 127 -8.40 3.44 23.02
C LEU A 127 -9.73 2.95 22.43
N ILE A 128 -10.74 2.69 23.28
CA ILE A 128 -12.09 2.31 22.84
C ILE A 128 -12.72 3.41 21.98
N THR A 129 -12.58 4.67 22.39
CA THR A 129 -13.07 5.82 21.62
C THR A 129 -12.40 5.91 20.24
N LEU A 130 -11.07 5.80 20.18
CA LEU A 130 -10.33 5.77 18.91
C LEU A 130 -10.76 4.56 18.06
N GLY A 131 -10.93 3.40 18.69
CA GLY A 131 -11.45 2.17 18.08
C GLY A 131 -12.78 2.37 17.39
N ALA A 132 -13.75 2.96 18.09
CA ALA A 132 -15.07 3.27 17.56
C ALA A 132 -15.01 4.27 16.40
N ILE A 133 -14.20 5.33 16.53
CA ILE A 133 -14.03 6.34 15.46
C ILE A 133 -13.44 5.70 14.19
N VAL A 134 -12.39 4.90 14.31
CA VAL A 134 -11.77 4.21 13.16
C VAL A 134 -12.71 3.17 12.56
N ALA A 135 -13.41 2.39 13.39
CA ALA A 135 -14.40 1.42 12.95
C ALA A 135 -15.51 2.07 12.12
N SER A 136 -16.02 3.23 12.54
CA SER A 136 -17.04 3.98 11.80
C SER A 136 -16.55 4.42 10.41
N GLY A 137 -15.26 4.75 10.28
CA GLY A 137 -14.62 5.10 9.01
C GLY A 137 -14.67 3.98 7.96
N ILE A 138 -14.68 2.72 8.38
CA ILE A 138 -14.73 1.54 7.49
C ILE A 138 -16.03 1.53 6.66
N LEU A 139 -17.13 2.05 7.21
CA LEU A 139 -18.44 2.09 6.53
C LEU A 139 -18.41 2.96 5.26
N PHE A 140 -17.65 4.06 5.29
CA PHE A 140 -17.55 4.99 4.18
C PHE A 140 -16.68 4.48 3.02
N GLN A 141 -15.89 3.43 3.24
CA GLN A 141 -15.03 2.85 2.20
C GLN A 141 -15.80 2.05 1.14
N THR A 142 -17.13 1.91 1.29
CA THR A 142 -18.04 1.40 0.26
C THR A 142 -18.00 2.26 -1.02
N SER A 143 -17.60 3.52 -0.94
CA SER A 143 -17.46 4.42 -2.11
C SER A 143 -16.42 3.97 -3.14
N ASP A 144 -15.48 3.07 -2.79
CA ASP A 144 -14.49 2.57 -3.73
C ASP A 144 -15.13 1.91 -4.97
N ILE A 145 -16.37 1.43 -4.89
CA ILE A 145 -17.13 0.89 -6.03
C ILE A 145 -17.31 1.94 -7.13
N VAL A 146 -17.57 3.19 -6.73
CA VAL A 146 -17.67 4.31 -7.66
C VAL A 146 -16.33 4.61 -8.30
N GLN A 147 -15.23 4.47 -7.54
CA GLN A 147 -13.89 4.55 -8.10
C GLN A 147 -13.63 3.44 -9.12
N TYR A 148 -14.02 2.20 -8.84
CA TYR A 148 -13.89 1.08 -9.79
C TYR A 148 -14.65 1.35 -11.09
N TYR A 149 -15.85 1.93 -11.00
CA TYR A 149 -16.60 2.40 -12.16
C TYR A 149 -15.83 3.46 -12.97
N TYR A 150 -15.33 4.51 -12.33
CA TYR A 150 -14.58 5.53 -13.05
C TYR A 150 -13.28 5.01 -13.66
N GLN A 151 -12.61 4.06 -13.00
CA GLN A 151 -11.44 3.39 -13.55
C GLN A 151 -11.79 2.53 -14.76
N SER A 152 -12.90 1.79 -14.74
CA SER A 152 -13.32 0.92 -15.85
C SER A 152 -13.63 1.69 -17.14
N ILE A 153 -14.01 2.97 -17.02
CA ILE A 153 -14.28 3.87 -18.16
C ILE A 153 -13.16 4.90 -18.41
N LEU A 154 -11.99 4.76 -17.76
CA LEU A 154 -10.84 5.66 -17.88
C LEU A 154 -11.15 7.15 -17.54
N LYS A 155 -12.08 7.39 -16.61
CA LYS A 155 -12.46 8.73 -16.12
C LYS A 155 -12.13 8.94 -14.64
N SER A 156 -10.97 8.44 -14.18
CA SER A 156 -10.55 8.53 -12.76
C SER A 156 -10.46 9.97 -12.24
N LYS A 157 -10.39 10.99 -13.12
CA LYS A 157 -10.45 12.42 -12.78
C LYS A 157 -11.52 12.74 -11.73
N ARG A 158 -12.73 12.18 -11.85
CA ARG A 158 -13.84 12.49 -10.93
C ARG A 158 -13.60 11.92 -9.53
N ALA A 159 -13.16 10.67 -9.46
CA ALA A 159 -12.75 10.05 -8.20
C ALA A 159 -11.60 10.83 -7.56
N VAL A 160 -10.57 11.20 -8.33
CA VAL A 160 -9.41 11.97 -7.86
C VAL A 160 -9.80 13.34 -7.32
N ILE A 161 -10.68 14.07 -8.01
CA ILE A 161 -11.17 15.38 -7.55
C ILE A 161 -11.95 15.25 -6.25
N ALA A 162 -12.91 14.30 -6.16
CA ALA A 162 -13.69 14.08 -4.94
C ALA A 162 -12.77 13.81 -3.73
N LYS A 163 -11.83 12.88 -3.91
CA LYS A 163 -10.88 12.44 -2.88
C LYS A 163 -9.91 13.55 -2.47
N ASN A 164 -9.41 14.37 -3.41
CA ASN A 164 -8.47 15.46 -3.08
C ASN A 164 -9.15 16.68 -2.48
N ILE A 165 -10.38 17.03 -2.88
CA ILE A 165 -11.14 18.13 -2.26
C ILE A 165 -11.30 17.83 -0.77
N SER A 166 -11.77 16.62 -0.43
CA SER A 166 -11.92 16.19 0.96
C SER A 166 -10.59 16.25 1.73
N PHE A 167 -9.56 15.60 1.18
CA PHE A 167 -8.25 15.50 1.81
C PHE A 167 -7.59 16.87 2.07
N LEU A 168 -7.61 17.77 1.09
CA LEU A 168 -6.99 19.09 1.22
C LEU A 168 -7.78 19.98 2.20
N SER A 169 -9.11 19.94 2.14
CA SER A 169 -9.96 20.72 3.04
C SER A 169 -9.75 20.28 4.50
N LEU A 170 -9.65 18.97 4.75
CA LEU A 170 -9.46 18.45 6.09
C LEU A 170 -8.01 18.53 6.57
N SER A 171 -7.05 18.61 5.66
CA SER A 171 -5.67 18.95 6.02
C SER A 171 -5.58 20.34 6.63
N LEU A 172 -6.34 21.33 6.12
CA LEU A 172 -6.44 22.66 6.73
C LEU A 172 -7.11 22.60 8.11
N ILE A 173 -8.17 21.80 8.25
CA ILE A 173 -8.85 21.62 9.55
C ILE A 173 -7.89 21.02 10.59
N LYS A 174 -7.02 20.07 10.21
CA LYS A 174 -5.99 19.54 11.13
C LYS A 174 -5.03 20.62 11.64
N ILE A 175 -4.65 21.58 10.79
CA ILE A 175 -3.82 22.72 11.22
C ILE A 175 -4.58 23.54 12.26
N LEU A 176 -5.88 23.81 12.04
CA LEU A 176 -6.72 24.52 13.01
C LEU A 176 -6.84 23.73 14.33
N LEU A 177 -6.94 22.41 14.29
CA LEU A 177 -6.97 21.58 15.51
C LEU A 177 -5.67 21.67 16.31
N ILE A 178 -4.51 21.72 15.64
CA ILE A 178 -3.21 21.90 16.30
C ILE A 178 -3.18 23.25 17.02
N VAL A 179 -3.55 24.34 16.33
CA VAL A 179 -3.52 25.70 16.92
C VAL A 179 -4.48 25.83 18.11
N ASN A 180 -5.60 25.11 18.09
CA ASN A 180 -6.59 25.11 19.17
C ASN A 180 -6.34 24.06 20.27
N ASN A 181 -5.15 23.47 20.31
CA ASN A 181 -4.76 22.45 21.29
C ASN A 181 -5.80 21.32 21.48
N GLN A 182 -6.30 20.79 20.37
CA GLN A 182 -7.35 19.76 20.40
C GLN A 182 -6.78 18.35 20.66
N SER A 183 -7.64 17.44 21.11
CA SER A 183 -7.27 16.08 21.47
C SER A 183 -7.15 15.13 20.27
N VAL A 184 -6.53 13.96 20.45
CA VAL A 184 -6.33 12.96 19.38
C VAL A 184 -7.64 12.44 18.77
N GLU A 185 -8.69 12.36 19.56
CA GLU A 185 -10.03 11.94 19.13
C GLU A 185 -10.57 12.88 18.05
N MET A 186 -10.29 14.19 18.15
CA MET A 186 -10.68 15.16 17.12
C MET A 186 -9.91 14.94 15.82
N PHE A 187 -8.62 14.59 15.88
CA PHE A 187 -7.84 14.23 14.69
C PHE A 187 -8.32 12.92 14.06
N ALA A 188 -8.67 11.92 14.87
CA ALA A 188 -9.26 10.67 14.41
C ALA A 188 -10.62 10.92 13.74
N LEU A 189 -11.45 11.78 14.35
CA LEU A 189 -12.77 12.15 13.83
C LEU A 189 -12.64 12.91 12.50
N VAL A 190 -11.68 13.83 12.37
CA VAL A 190 -11.38 14.51 11.10
C VAL A 190 -10.96 13.53 10.01
N ASN A 191 -10.19 12.48 10.33
CA ASN A 191 -9.88 11.42 9.36
C ASN A 191 -11.14 10.64 8.93
N THR A 192 -12.05 10.36 9.85
CA THR A 192 -13.33 9.70 9.52
C THR A 192 -14.23 10.61 8.68
N ILE A 193 -14.27 11.91 8.99
CA ILE A 193 -14.98 12.91 8.18
C ILE A 193 -14.37 12.98 6.76
N ASP A 194 -13.06 12.78 6.58
CA ASP A 194 -12.43 12.71 5.26
C ASP A 194 -12.99 11.57 4.42
N LEU A 195 -13.11 10.39 5.03
CA LEU A 195 -13.70 9.24 4.37
C LEU A 195 -15.18 9.50 4.04
N MET A 196 -15.93 10.13 4.95
CA MET A 196 -17.34 10.47 4.76
C MET A 196 -17.54 11.48 3.62
N ILE A 197 -16.84 12.62 3.64
CA ILE A 197 -16.96 13.66 2.61
C ILE A 197 -16.50 13.11 1.26
N GLY A 198 -15.37 12.37 1.23
CA GLY A 198 -14.91 11.69 0.02
C GLY A 198 -15.95 10.73 -0.55
N CYS A 199 -16.60 9.95 0.31
CA CYS A 199 -17.70 9.04 -0.06
C CYS A 199 -18.89 9.80 -0.65
N LEU A 200 -19.38 10.82 0.05
CA LEU A 200 -20.52 11.65 -0.41
C LEU A 200 -20.23 12.30 -1.77
N LEU A 201 -19.04 12.89 -1.95
CA LEU A 201 -18.65 13.51 -3.21
C LEU A 201 -18.54 12.49 -4.35
N MET A 202 -18.07 11.27 -4.08
CA MET A 202 -18.05 10.19 -5.09
C MET A 202 -19.46 9.81 -5.53
N PHE A 203 -20.37 9.54 -4.59
CA PHE A 203 -21.75 9.18 -4.92
C PHE A 203 -22.48 10.34 -5.60
N PHE A 204 -22.23 11.59 -5.20
CA PHE A 204 -22.76 12.78 -5.87
C PHE A 204 -22.32 12.85 -7.33
N PHE A 205 -21.02 12.71 -7.63
CA PHE A 205 -20.55 12.70 -9.01
C PHE A 205 -21.13 11.52 -9.80
N TYR A 206 -21.18 10.32 -9.21
CA TYR A 206 -21.75 9.16 -9.88
C TYR A 206 -23.23 9.35 -10.24
N PHE A 207 -24.01 9.88 -9.30
CA PHE A 207 -25.41 10.18 -9.52
C PHE A 207 -25.59 11.22 -10.63
N ARG A 208 -24.83 12.32 -10.59
CA ARG A 208 -24.86 13.37 -11.62
C ARG A 208 -24.49 12.85 -13.01
N ASP A 209 -23.62 11.85 -13.09
CA ASP A 209 -23.09 11.36 -14.36
C ASP A 209 -23.92 10.27 -15.00
N THR A 210 -24.65 9.49 -14.19
CA THR A 210 -25.32 8.28 -14.66
C THR A 210 -26.82 8.29 -14.41
N HIS A 211 -27.29 8.94 -13.34
CA HIS A 211 -28.66 8.83 -12.84
C HIS A 211 -29.11 7.37 -12.58
N LEU A 212 -28.15 6.45 -12.38
CA LEU A 212 -28.43 5.01 -12.23
C LEU A 212 -28.40 4.52 -10.77
N LEU A 213 -28.05 5.38 -9.80
CA LEU A 213 -27.89 4.96 -8.40
C LEU A 213 -29.16 4.31 -7.82
N SER A 214 -30.33 4.85 -8.14
CA SER A 214 -31.63 4.31 -7.69
C SER A 214 -32.01 2.98 -8.36
N LYS A 215 -31.31 2.61 -9.44
CA LYS A 215 -31.55 1.36 -10.19
C LYS A 215 -30.63 0.23 -9.73
N TRP A 216 -29.75 0.47 -8.77
CA TRP A 216 -28.86 -0.57 -8.25
C TRP A 216 -29.66 -1.66 -7.54
N TYR A 217 -29.37 -2.91 -7.89
CA TYR A 217 -30.04 -4.07 -7.28
C TYR A 217 -29.06 -5.22 -7.07
N LEU A 218 -29.39 -6.07 -6.10
CA LEU A 218 -28.63 -7.28 -5.80
C LEU A 218 -29.02 -8.39 -6.79
N ASN A 219 -28.06 -8.83 -7.60
CA ASN A 219 -28.21 -9.96 -8.51
C ASN A 219 -27.54 -11.20 -7.89
N LYS A 220 -28.34 -12.19 -7.48
CA LYS A 220 -27.86 -13.42 -6.81
C LYS A 220 -26.87 -14.22 -7.67
N LYS A 221 -27.09 -14.28 -8.99
CA LYS A 221 -26.19 -14.99 -9.93
C LYS A 221 -24.84 -14.30 -9.98
N TYR A 222 -24.85 -12.97 -10.09
CA TYR A 222 -23.62 -12.18 -10.06
C TYR A 222 -22.91 -12.28 -8.70
N LEU A 223 -23.64 -12.23 -7.58
CA LEU A 223 -23.05 -12.37 -6.24
C LEU A 223 -22.26 -13.67 -6.08
N LYS A 224 -22.84 -14.79 -6.52
CA LYS A 224 -22.16 -16.10 -6.47
C LYS A 224 -20.89 -16.12 -7.32
N GLN A 225 -20.93 -15.50 -8.50
CA GLN A 225 -19.75 -15.39 -9.36
C GLN A 225 -18.71 -14.44 -8.78
N LEU A 226 -19.12 -13.28 -8.26
CA LEU A 226 -18.26 -12.29 -7.64
C LEU A 226 -17.50 -12.89 -6.47
N ILE A 227 -18.17 -13.60 -5.56
CA ILE A 227 -17.52 -14.28 -4.44
C ILE A 227 -16.56 -15.36 -4.93
N LYS A 228 -16.99 -16.21 -5.88
CA LYS A 228 -16.15 -17.27 -6.45
C LYS A 228 -14.87 -16.74 -7.08
N ASP A 229 -14.98 -15.66 -7.85
CA ASP A 229 -13.85 -15.06 -8.56
C ASP A 229 -12.95 -14.24 -7.62
N SER A 230 -13.50 -13.68 -6.54
CA SER A 230 -12.78 -12.79 -5.63
C SER A 230 -12.12 -13.50 -4.44
N TRP A 231 -12.60 -14.68 -4.03
CA TRP A 231 -12.06 -15.39 -2.85
C TRP A 231 -10.53 -15.61 -2.89
N PRO A 232 -9.88 -15.98 -4.03
CA PRO A 232 -8.43 -16.17 -4.05
C PRO A 232 -7.69 -14.85 -3.89
N LEU A 233 -8.27 -13.77 -4.41
CA LEU A 233 -7.73 -12.41 -4.29
C LEU A 233 -7.91 -11.88 -2.86
N ALA A 234 -9.02 -12.22 -2.20
CA ALA A 234 -9.26 -11.89 -0.79
C ALA A 234 -8.20 -12.54 0.11
N VAL A 235 -7.92 -13.83 -0.07
CA VAL A 235 -6.85 -14.52 0.68
C VAL A 235 -5.50 -13.86 0.42
N SER A 236 -5.20 -13.52 -0.83
CA SER A 236 -3.95 -12.85 -1.20
C SER A 236 -3.84 -11.45 -0.59
N SER A 237 -4.92 -10.66 -0.56
CA SER A 237 -4.93 -9.33 0.04
C SER A 237 -4.80 -9.39 1.56
N LEU A 238 -5.44 -10.37 2.21
CA LEU A 238 -5.29 -10.61 3.65
C LEU A 238 -3.88 -11.02 4.02
N ALA A 239 -3.28 -11.95 3.27
CA ALA A 239 -1.89 -12.35 3.48
C ALA A 239 -0.93 -11.16 3.34
N PHE A 240 -1.14 -10.29 2.35
CA PHE A 240 -0.34 -9.08 2.17
C PHE A 240 -0.49 -8.08 3.33
N VAL A 241 -1.70 -7.91 3.84
CA VAL A 241 -1.97 -6.95 4.93
C VAL A 241 -1.44 -7.47 6.25
N LEU A 242 -1.63 -8.78 6.52
CA LEU A 242 -0.95 -9.45 7.63
C LEU A 242 0.56 -9.21 7.50
N TYR A 243 1.16 -9.57 6.38
CA TYR A 243 2.58 -9.37 6.15
C TYR A 243 3.07 -7.91 6.33
N SER A 244 2.24 -6.91 6.03
CA SER A 244 2.65 -5.49 6.09
C SER A 244 2.25 -4.75 7.37
N LYS A 245 1.38 -5.32 8.20
CA LYS A 245 0.84 -4.67 9.41
C LYS A 245 0.94 -5.51 10.67
N ILE A 246 1.25 -6.80 10.57
CA ILE A 246 1.32 -7.69 11.73
C ILE A 246 2.38 -7.23 12.73
N ASP A 247 3.51 -6.67 12.29
CA ASP A 247 4.54 -6.10 13.16
C ASP A 247 3.94 -5.08 14.16
N GLN A 248 3.15 -4.13 13.66
CA GLN A 248 2.53 -3.08 14.48
C GLN A 248 1.53 -3.63 15.50
N LEU A 249 0.87 -4.72 15.13
CA LEU A 249 -0.12 -5.36 15.99
C LEU A 249 0.54 -6.24 17.04
N MET A 250 1.57 -6.99 16.66
CA MET A 250 2.35 -7.77 17.61
C MET A 250 3.06 -6.87 18.62
N LEU A 251 3.63 -5.73 18.19
CA LEU A 251 4.10 -4.70 19.13
C LEU A 251 2.97 -4.18 20.03
N GLY A 252 1.75 -4.09 19.51
CA GLY A 252 0.57 -3.69 20.29
C GLY A 252 0.13 -4.68 21.35
N GLU A 253 0.14 -5.97 21.04
CA GLU A 253 -0.33 -7.06 21.91
C GLU A 253 0.73 -7.62 22.84
N MET A 254 2.01 -7.51 22.47
CA MET A 254 3.10 -7.94 23.32
C MET A 254 3.36 -6.89 24.41
N LYS A 255 4.21 -7.19 25.39
CA LYS A 255 4.49 -6.34 26.58
C LYS A 255 5.13 -4.97 26.27
N GLU A 256 5.14 -4.57 25.00
CA GLU A 256 5.72 -3.33 24.53
C GLU A 256 4.79 -2.13 24.77
N THR A 257 5.44 -0.98 24.94
CA THR A 257 4.77 0.26 25.30
C THR A 257 4.08 0.88 24.09
N THR A 258 3.08 1.74 24.34
CA THR A 258 2.50 2.59 23.28
C THR A 258 3.55 3.49 22.64
N TYR A 259 4.60 3.84 23.38
CA TYR A 259 5.77 4.54 22.87
C TYR A 259 6.46 3.76 21.74
N ASP A 260 6.77 2.48 21.93
CA ASP A 260 7.43 1.63 20.93
C ASP A 260 6.64 1.53 19.62
N ILE A 261 5.31 1.43 19.73
CA ILE A 261 4.40 1.45 18.57
C ILE A 261 4.49 2.79 17.85
N GLY A 262 4.47 3.92 18.59
CA GLY A 262 4.56 5.26 18.02
C GLY A 262 5.87 5.51 17.27
N ILE A 263 6.99 5.04 17.83
CA ILE A 263 8.32 5.08 17.20
C ILE A 263 8.36 4.20 15.94
N TYR A 264 7.89 2.95 16.03
CA TYR A 264 7.85 2.02 14.89
C TYR A 264 6.95 2.51 13.76
N ALA A 265 5.76 2.99 14.09
CA ALA A 265 4.80 3.49 13.11
C ALA A 265 5.29 4.76 12.40
N THR A 266 6.00 5.64 13.12
CA THR A 266 6.61 6.83 12.54
C THR A 266 7.74 6.47 11.58
N ALA A 267 8.63 5.55 11.96
CA ALA A 267 9.66 5.01 11.06
C ALA A 267 9.03 4.37 9.81
N SER A 268 8.00 3.55 10.01
CA SER A 268 7.28 2.86 8.94
C SER A 268 6.62 3.85 7.96
N LYS A 269 6.14 5.00 8.47
CA LYS A 269 5.54 6.05 7.63
C LYS A 269 6.56 6.72 6.72
N LEU A 270 7.78 6.93 7.20
CA LEU A 270 8.89 7.39 6.36
C LEU A 270 9.30 6.31 5.35
N TYR A 271 9.33 5.04 5.77
CA TYR A 271 9.65 3.90 4.92
C TYR A 271 8.64 3.69 3.78
N ASP A 272 7.36 4.03 3.96
CA ASP A 272 6.36 3.97 2.88
C ASP A 272 6.73 4.84 1.66
N ILE A 273 7.52 5.91 1.85
CA ILE A 273 7.93 6.82 0.77
C ILE A 273 8.80 6.11 -0.27
N PRO A 274 9.98 5.53 0.05
CA PRO A 274 10.77 4.79 -0.93
C PRO A 274 10.02 3.59 -1.50
N ILE A 275 9.17 2.91 -0.71
CA ILE A 275 8.34 1.81 -1.21
C ILE A 275 7.33 2.29 -2.27
N SER A 276 6.77 3.48 -2.12
CA SER A 276 5.84 4.04 -3.10
C SER A 276 6.50 4.29 -4.47
N VAL A 277 7.81 4.60 -4.48
CA VAL A 277 8.62 4.84 -5.68
C VAL A 277 8.87 3.55 -6.47
N ILE A 278 8.93 2.39 -5.78
CA ILE A 278 9.11 1.06 -6.42
C ILE A 278 8.13 0.88 -7.58
N GLY A 279 6.85 1.12 -7.33
CA GLY A 279 5.80 0.89 -8.33
C GLY A 279 6.02 1.71 -9.61
N VAL A 280 6.52 2.94 -9.48
CA VAL A 280 6.82 3.82 -10.63
C VAL A 280 7.99 3.25 -11.42
N ILE A 281 9.09 2.88 -10.75
CA ILE A 281 10.28 2.33 -11.41
C ILE A 281 9.92 1.02 -12.13
N ILE A 282 9.20 0.13 -11.45
CA ILE A 282 8.79 -1.18 -11.97
C ILE A 282 7.90 -1.03 -13.21
N ALA A 283 6.95 -0.10 -13.20
CA ALA A 283 6.11 0.19 -14.36
C ALA A 283 6.93 0.68 -15.57
N SER A 284 8.02 1.43 -15.34
CA SER A 284 8.90 1.90 -16.42
C SER A 284 9.82 0.83 -16.98
N VAL A 285 10.33 -0.10 -16.15
CA VAL A 285 11.28 -1.13 -16.60
C VAL A 285 10.59 -2.37 -17.20
N TYR A 286 9.31 -2.60 -16.90
CA TYR A 286 8.60 -3.82 -17.30
C TYR A 286 8.38 -4.00 -18.82
N PRO A 287 7.95 -2.99 -19.60
CA PRO A 287 7.68 -3.17 -21.04
C PRO A 287 8.89 -3.63 -21.87
N PRO A 288 10.11 -3.11 -21.66
CA PRO A 288 11.31 -3.65 -22.30
C PRO A 288 11.56 -5.14 -22.03
N PHE A 289 11.25 -5.63 -20.81
CA PHE A 289 11.39 -7.06 -20.49
C PHE A 289 10.40 -7.92 -21.27
N ILE A 290 9.14 -7.47 -21.43
CA ILE A 290 8.15 -8.16 -22.28
C ILE A 290 8.65 -8.27 -23.72
N GLN A 291 9.20 -7.19 -24.27
CA GLN A 291 9.68 -7.20 -25.66
C GLN A 291 10.83 -8.18 -25.87
N LEU A 292 11.81 -8.20 -24.97
CA LEU A 292 12.92 -9.15 -25.03
C LEU A 292 12.45 -10.60 -24.82
N PHE A 293 11.50 -10.81 -23.92
CA PHE A 293 10.90 -12.12 -23.68
C PHE A 293 10.16 -12.65 -24.92
N ASN A 294 9.31 -11.83 -25.56
CA ASN A 294 8.56 -12.21 -26.75
C ASN A 294 9.44 -12.49 -27.97
N ARG A 295 10.58 -11.80 -28.07
CA ARG A 295 11.61 -12.07 -29.10
C ARG A 295 12.43 -13.33 -28.82
N GLN A 296 12.22 -13.97 -27.67
CA GLN A 296 12.99 -15.11 -27.18
C GLN A 296 14.51 -14.83 -27.05
N ASP A 297 14.90 -13.56 -26.93
CA ASP A 297 16.31 -13.18 -26.77
C ASP A 297 16.73 -13.29 -25.31
N LYS A 298 17.04 -14.52 -24.88
CA LYS A 298 17.44 -14.82 -23.51
C LYS A 298 18.71 -14.08 -23.09
N SER A 299 19.67 -13.92 -24.00
CA SER A 299 20.96 -13.28 -23.68
C SER A 299 20.77 -11.81 -23.34
N MET A 300 20.09 -11.05 -24.22
CA MET A 300 19.79 -9.64 -23.96
C MET A 300 18.86 -9.46 -22.77
N PHE A 301 17.90 -10.38 -22.57
CA PHE A 301 17.02 -10.35 -21.40
C PHE A 301 17.82 -10.39 -20.09
N PHE A 302 18.72 -11.37 -19.93
CA PHE A 302 19.50 -11.53 -18.70
C PHE A 302 20.57 -10.44 -18.54
N ASP A 303 21.15 -9.91 -19.61
CA ASP A 303 22.03 -8.73 -19.53
C ASP A 303 21.27 -7.51 -19.01
N ARG A 304 20.09 -7.24 -19.57
CA ARG A 304 19.21 -6.16 -19.11
C ARG A 304 18.80 -6.37 -17.66
N TYR A 305 18.44 -7.60 -17.28
CA TYR A 305 18.07 -7.95 -15.91
C TYR A 305 19.20 -7.64 -14.92
N LYS A 306 20.44 -8.07 -15.22
CA LYS A 306 21.63 -7.76 -14.41
C LYS A 306 21.82 -6.26 -14.22
N LYS A 307 21.74 -5.48 -15.30
CA LYS A 307 21.88 -4.02 -15.25
C LYS A 307 20.77 -3.36 -14.43
N THR A 308 19.52 -3.77 -14.61
CA THR A 308 18.39 -3.23 -13.83
C THR A 308 18.52 -3.58 -12.35
N THR A 309 18.84 -4.83 -12.01
CA THR A 309 19.13 -5.27 -10.64
C THR A 309 20.28 -4.47 -10.02
N ALA A 310 21.38 -4.26 -10.73
CA ALA A 310 22.51 -3.45 -10.26
C ALA A 310 22.09 -2.00 -9.98
N GLY A 311 21.37 -1.37 -10.91
CA GLY A 311 20.87 0.00 -10.75
C GLY A 311 19.88 0.15 -9.58
N LEU A 312 18.95 -0.80 -9.42
CA LEU A 312 18.01 -0.81 -8.28
C LEU A 312 18.72 -1.00 -6.94
N THR A 313 19.71 -1.89 -6.90
CA THR A 313 20.49 -2.16 -5.70
C THR A 313 21.34 -0.95 -5.32
N LEU A 314 21.99 -0.32 -6.31
CA LEU A 314 22.73 0.92 -6.12
C LEU A 314 21.81 2.04 -5.61
N LEU A 315 20.63 2.22 -6.22
CA LEU A 315 19.65 3.21 -5.77
C LEU A 315 19.23 2.96 -4.31
N GLY A 316 18.99 1.70 -3.94
CA GLY A 316 18.70 1.31 -2.57
C GLY A 316 19.83 1.66 -1.60
N TYR A 317 21.07 1.34 -1.94
CA TYR A 317 22.24 1.72 -1.14
C TYR A 317 22.43 3.24 -1.03
N LEU A 318 22.22 3.99 -2.12
CA LEU A 318 22.25 5.45 -2.08
C LEU A 318 21.18 6.02 -1.16
N GLY A 319 19.95 5.46 -1.20
CA GLY A 319 18.88 5.83 -0.29
C GLY A 319 19.20 5.50 1.18
N PHE A 320 19.80 4.34 1.44
CA PHE A 320 20.26 3.96 2.77
C PHE A 320 21.37 4.88 3.28
N LEU A 321 22.39 5.17 2.46
CA LEU A 321 23.46 6.11 2.80
C LEU A 321 22.91 7.52 3.07
N PHE A 322 21.99 7.99 2.22
CA PHE A 322 21.29 9.25 2.45
C PHE A 322 20.59 9.27 3.81
N ASN A 323 19.88 8.21 4.17
CA ASN A 323 19.26 8.09 5.49
C ASN A 323 20.29 8.02 6.64
N LEU A 324 21.44 7.37 6.46
CA LEU A 324 22.46 7.34 7.50
C LEU A 324 23.00 8.73 7.84
N PHE A 325 23.20 9.59 6.84
CA PHE A 325 23.73 10.94 7.06
C PHE A 325 22.65 11.99 7.36
N PHE A 326 21.46 11.87 6.78
CA PHE A 326 20.41 12.89 6.84
C PHE A 326 19.15 12.45 7.59
N GLY A 327 18.98 11.16 7.87
CA GLY A 327 17.74 10.60 8.43
C GLY A 327 17.41 11.16 9.81
N GLU A 328 18.41 11.36 10.67
CA GLU A 328 18.21 11.95 11.99
C GLU A 328 17.69 13.39 11.88
N TYR A 329 18.32 14.21 11.04
CA TYR A 329 17.87 15.58 10.76
C TYR A 329 16.47 15.64 10.16
N ILE A 330 16.13 14.68 9.27
CA ILE A 330 14.78 14.59 8.69
C ILE A 330 13.75 14.30 9.78
N ILE A 331 14.03 13.36 10.68
CA ILE A 331 13.12 12.99 11.77
C ILE A 331 12.97 14.15 12.75
N LEU A 332 14.08 14.78 13.15
CA LEU A 332 14.08 15.94 14.03
C LEU A 332 13.26 17.10 13.44
N PHE A 333 13.46 17.40 12.15
CA PHE A 333 12.76 18.48 11.46
C PHE A 333 11.24 18.20 11.35
N LEU A 334 10.88 16.98 10.95
CA LEU A 334 9.48 16.61 10.69
C LEU A 334 8.69 16.35 11.98
N PHE A 335 9.23 15.52 12.86
CA PHE A 335 8.50 14.95 14.01
C PHE A 335 8.96 15.49 15.36
N GLY A 336 10.19 16.02 15.46
CA GLY A 336 10.75 16.54 16.71
C GLY A 336 11.64 15.54 17.47
N GLU A 337 12.21 16.00 18.58
CA GLU A 337 13.21 15.25 19.36
C GLU A 337 12.68 13.94 19.94
N ASP A 338 11.42 13.92 20.40
CA ASP A 338 10.81 12.73 21.02
C ASP A 338 10.75 11.53 20.08
N PHE A 339 10.79 11.77 18.76
CA PHE A 339 10.75 10.75 17.72
C PHE A 339 12.12 10.32 17.20
N LEU A 340 13.23 10.90 17.69
CA LEU A 340 14.59 10.55 17.25
C LEU A 340 14.89 9.03 17.30
N PRO A 341 14.41 8.26 18.31
CA PRO A 341 14.62 6.80 18.32
C PRO A 341 14.05 6.08 17.08
N ALA A 342 13.12 6.69 16.34
CA ALA A 342 12.60 6.15 15.09
C ALA A 342 13.67 6.06 13.99
N HIS A 343 14.76 6.83 14.09
CA HIS A 343 15.84 6.81 13.10
C HIS A 343 16.52 5.45 13.00
N LYS A 344 16.74 4.77 14.14
CA LYS A 344 17.35 3.44 14.16
C LYS A 344 16.48 2.42 13.42
N ILE A 345 15.17 2.46 13.67
CA ILE A 345 14.18 1.60 13.01
C ILE A 345 14.10 1.92 11.52
N PHE A 346 13.98 3.20 11.17
CA PHE A 346 13.91 3.67 9.79
C PHE A 346 15.16 3.27 9.01
N SER A 347 16.34 3.30 9.63
CA SER A 347 17.59 2.85 9.02
C SER A 347 17.59 1.36 8.70
N ILE A 348 17.08 0.51 9.60
CA ILE A 348 16.92 -0.92 9.34
C ILE A 348 15.91 -1.14 8.21
N GLN A 349 14.78 -0.42 8.21
CA GLN A 349 13.78 -0.50 7.15
C GLN A 349 14.34 -0.01 5.81
N CYS A 350 15.20 1.00 5.75
CA CYS A 350 15.87 1.40 4.51
C CYS A 350 16.74 0.29 3.90
N LEU A 351 17.34 -0.59 4.71
CA LEU A 351 18.02 -1.80 4.18
C LEU A 351 17.01 -2.76 3.56
N SER A 352 15.85 -2.93 4.19
CA SER A 352 14.74 -3.73 3.65
C SER A 352 14.27 -3.20 2.28
N ALA A 353 14.28 -1.88 2.05
CA ALA A 353 13.92 -1.30 0.75
C ALA A 353 14.77 -1.85 -0.42
N ILE A 354 16.06 -2.12 -0.18
CA ILE A 354 17.00 -2.70 -1.18
C ILE A 354 16.48 -4.06 -1.66
N LEU A 355 15.99 -4.87 -0.71
CA LEU A 355 15.43 -6.18 -0.98
C LEU A 355 14.08 -6.05 -1.68
N MET A 356 13.23 -5.11 -1.26
CA MET A 356 11.93 -4.89 -1.89
C MET A 356 12.04 -4.44 -3.35
N PHE A 357 13.01 -3.59 -3.72
CA PHE A 357 13.26 -3.23 -5.12
C PHE A 357 13.52 -4.49 -5.98
N ASN A 358 14.39 -5.37 -5.48
CA ASN A 358 14.74 -6.61 -6.17
C ASN A 358 13.60 -7.64 -6.16
N ALA A 359 12.84 -7.73 -5.07
CA ALA A 359 11.66 -8.58 -4.97
C ALA A 359 10.59 -8.18 -5.99
N ALA A 360 10.36 -6.89 -6.20
CA ALA A 360 9.40 -6.40 -7.19
C ALA A 360 9.85 -6.74 -8.63
N LEU A 361 11.14 -6.58 -8.95
CA LEU A 361 11.68 -6.99 -10.25
C LEU A 361 11.61 -8.51 -10.47
N ARG A 362 11.86 -9.32 -9.43
CA ARG A 362 11.68 -10.78 -9.45
C ARG A 362 10.22 -11.16 -9.74
N SER A 363 9.27 -10.53 -9.07
CA SER A 363 7.84 -10.81 -9.27
C SER A 363 7.40 -10.56 -10.71
N ASN A 364 7.94 -9.54 -11.37
CA ASN A 364 7.73 -9.31 -12.80
C ASN A 364 8.27 -10.46 -13.66
N TYR A 365 9.51 -10.91 -13.41
CA TYR A 365 10.08 -12.04 -14.13
C TYR A 365 9.22 -13.30 -13.98
N LEU A 366 8.88 -13.65 -12.73
CA LEU A 366 8.08 -14.84 -12.45
C LEU A 366 6.69 -14.77 -13.10
N SER A 367 6.12 -13.56 -13.20
CA SER A 367 4.86 -13.35 -13.92
C SER A 367 5.01 -13.54 -15.43
N LEU A 368 6.12 -13.12 -16.04
CA LEU A 368 6.39 -13.34 -17.47
C LEU A 368 6.60 -14.82 -17.81
N THR A 369 7.11 -15.60 -16.86
CA THR A 369 7.37 -17.04 -17.03
C THR A 369 6.24 -17.94 -16.51
N ASP A 370 5.08 -17.37 -16.16
CA ASP A 370 3.92 -18.07 -15.59
C ASP A 370 4.20 -18.85 -14.28
N GLN A 371 5.14 -18.35 -13.46
CA GLN A 371 5.58 -18.95 -12.20
C GLN A 371 4.99 -18.26 -10.96
N GLN A 372 3.73 -17.87 -11.02
CA GLN A 372 3.04 -17.14 -9.93
C GLN A 372 2.99 -17.94 -8.63
N LYS A 373 3.03 -19.27 -8.70
CA LYS A 373 3.13 -20.15 -7.52
C LYS A 373 4.36 -19.84 -6.65
N VAL A 374 5.49 -19.49 -7.27
CA VAL A 374 6.72 -19.13 -6.53
C VAL A 374 6.51 -17.84 -5.73
N ILE A 375 5.78 -16.87 -6.28
CA ILE A 375 5.41 -15.64 -5.58
C ILE A 375 4.51 -15.98 -4.39
N MET A 376 3.47 -16.79 -4.61
CA MET A 376 2.54 -17.22 -3.55
C MET A 376 3.27 -17.91 -2.40
N TYR A 377 4.12 -18.90 -2.69
CA TYR A 377 4.90 -19.59 -1.66
C TYR A 377 5.86 -18.63 -0.95
N SER A 378 6.54 -17.75 -1.67
CA SER A 378 7.43 -16.73 -1.06
C SER A 378 6.67 -15.82 -0.10
N THR A 379 5.45 -15.41 -0.43
CA THR A 379 4.61 -14.57 0.43
C THR A 379 4.12 -15.33 1.66
N ILE A 380 3.66 -16.58 1.51
CA ILE A 380 3.18 -17.38 2.64
C ILE A 380 4.33 -17.68 3.61
N PHE A 381 5.45 -18.21 3.11
CA PHE A 381 6.63 -18.46 3.94
C PHE A 381 7.18 -17.18 4.56
N GLY A 382 7.16 -16.06 3.82
CA GLY A 382 7.52 -14.75 4.34
C GLY A 382 6.63 -14.33 5.51
N ALA A 383 5.31 -14.37 5.35
CA ALA A 383 4.37 -14.02 6.43
C ALA A 383 4.56 -14.93 7.66
N THR A 384 4.71 -16.25 7.46
CA THR A 384 4.96 -17.17 8.58
C THR A 384 6.30 -16.89 9.25
N ALA A 385 7.37 -16.68 8.48
CA ALA A 385 8.69 -16.35 9.03
C ALA A 385 8.65 -15.02 9.80
N ASN A 386 7.94 -14.01 9.30
CA ASN A 386 7.80 -12.72 9.97
C ASN A 386 7.09 -12.86 11.32
N ILE A 387 5.96 -13.58 11.38
CA ILE A 387 5.25 -13.84 12.64
C ILE A 387 6.17 -14.58 13.63
N VAL A 388 6.84 -15.64 13.18
CA VAL A 388 7.76 -16.41 14.04
C VAL A 388 8.92 -15.55 14.53
N LEU A 389 9.55 -14.77 13.65
CA LEU A 389 10.65 -13.88 14.02
C LEU A 389 10.19 -12.77 14.97
N ASN A 390 9.00 -12.21 14.77
CA ASN A 390 8.42 -11.23 15.69
C ASN A 390 8.17 -11.84 17.07
N LEU A 391 7.68 -13.09 17.16
CA LEU A 391 7.47 -13.78 18.44
C LEU A 391 8.76 -13.92 19.25
N TYR A 392 9.91 -14.06 18.58
CA TYR A 392 11.21 -14.20 19.25
C TYR A 392 11.94 -12.87 19.43
N LEU A 393 11.88 -11.95 18.46
CA LEU A 393 12.68 -10.71 18.47
C LEU A 393 12.00 -9.55 19.20
N ILE A 394 10.67 -9.45 19.16
CA ILE A 394 9.97 -8.35 19.84
C ILE A 394 10.18 -8.41 21.36
N PRO A 395 10.06 -9.55 22.06
CA PRO A 395 10.22 -9.57 23.52
C PRO A 395 11.57 -9.06 24.03
N ASP A 396 12.65 -9.29 23.27
CA ASP A 396 14.01 -8.93 23.68
C ASP A 396 14.47 -7.58 23.12
N TYR A 397 13.93 -7.14 21.97
CA TYR A 397 14.41 -5.97 21.23
C TYR A 397 13.31 -4.94 20.88
N GLY A 398 12.07 -5.16 21.30
CA GLY A 398 10.92 -4.29 21.06
C GLY A 398 10.73 -3.90 19.60
N ALA A 399 10.49 -2.62 19.36
CA ALA A 399 10.28 -2.05 18.01
C ALA A 399 11.48 -2.26 17.05
N VAL A 400 12.70 -2.32 17.58
CA VAL A 400 13.91 -2.63 16.78
C VAL A 400 13.89 -4.10 16.36
N GLY A 401 13.43 -5.00 17.24
CA GLY A 401 13.22 -6.41 16.95
C GLY A 401 12.27 -6.63 15.78
N ALA A 402 11.14 -5.93 15.77
CA ALA A 402 10.18 -5.96 14.67
C ALA A 402 10.80 -5.51 13.32
N ALA A 403 11.64 -4.48 13.35
CA ALA A 403 12.34 -4.01 12.15
C ALA A 403 13.30 -5.09 11.59
N TYR A 404 14.04 -5.77 12.47
CA TYR A 404 14.91 -6.87 12.07
C TYR A 404 14.13 -8.09 11.60
N ALA A 405 13.00 -8.42 12.24
CA ALA A 405 12.12 -9.50 11.80
C ALA A 405 11.67 -9.28 10.35
N THR A 406 11.27 -8.05 10.00
CA THR A 406 10.89 -7.68 8.63
C THR A 406 12.08 -7.74 7.65
N LEU A 407 13.25 -7.23 8.02
CA LEU A 407 14.46 -7.32 7.19
C LEU A 407 14.84 -8.79 6.89
N ILE A 408 14.92 -9.62 7.93
CA ILE A 408 15.27 -11.04 7.82
C ILE A 408 14.22 -11.78 6.99
N THR A 409 12.94 -11.49 7.21
CA THR A 409 11.85 -12.07 6.41
C THR A 409 12.00 -11.75 4.94
N GLN A 410 12.35 -10.51 4.59
CA GLN A 410 12.55 -10.12 3.19
C GLN A 410 13.75 -10.84 2.57
N LEU A 411 14.83 -11.05 3.32
CA LEU A 411 15.97 -11.87 2.89
C LEU A 411 15.55 -13.32 2.62
N ILE A 412 14.81 -13.93 3.55
CA ILE A 412 14.30 -15.31 3.42
C ILE A 412 13.39 -15.40 2.20
N SER A 413 12.43 -14.49 2.08
CA SER A 413 11.43 -14.49 1.03
C SER A 413 12.05 -14.25 -0.35
N LEU A 414 13.06 -13.38 -0.44
CA LEU A 414 13.71 -13.03 -1.70
C LEU A 414 14.69 -14.11 -2.16
N TYR A 415 15.54 -14.60 -1.27
CA TYR A 415 16.68 -15.45 -1.61
C TYR A 415 16.44 -16.91 -1.24
N VAL A 416 16.16 -17.19 0.03
CA VAL A 416 16.08 -18.57 0.55
C VAL A 416 14.97 -19.33 -0.15
N VAL A 417 13.74 -18.80 -0.15
CA VAL A 417 12.60 -19.46 -0.80
C VAL A 417 12.84 -19.63 -2.30
N SER A 418 13.38 -18.61 -2.97
CA SER A 418 13.61 -18.67 -4.42
C SER A 418 14.66 -19.68 -4.86
N ILE A 419 15.65 -20.00 -4.02
CA ILE A 419 16.65 -21.02 -4.36
C ILE A 419 16.00 -22.41 -4.48
N PHE A 420 14.92 -22.69 -3.74
CA PHE A 420 14.22 -23.97 -3.83
C PHE A 420 13.45 -24.15 -5.15
N PHE A 421 13.08 -23.07 -5.83
CA PHE A 421 12.38 -23.11 -7.12
C PHE A 421 13.35 -22.95 -8.29
N LYS A 422 13.43 -23.98 -9.15
CA LYS A 422 14.40 -24.03 -10.28
C LYS A 422 14.27 -22.80 -11.19
N GLU A 423 13.06 -22.32 -11.37
CA GLU A 423 12.69 -21.21 -12.23
C GLU A 423 13.21 -19.86 -11.71
N ALA A 424 13.39 -19.72 -10.39
CA ALA A 424 13.87 -18.49 -9.77
C ALA A 424 15.40 -18.47 -9.52
N ARG A 425 16.08 -19.63 -9.52
CA ARG A 425 17.52 -19.74 -9.19
C ARG A 425 18.42 -18.80 -9.99
N SER A 426 18.20 -18.71 -11.29
CA SER A 426 19.05 -17.91 -12.20
C SER A 426 19.04 -16.43 -11.85
N ILE A 427 17.85 -15.87 -11.63
CA ILE A 427 17.68 -14.47 -11.23
C ILE A 427 18.09 -14.23 -9.78
N THR A 428 17.84 -15.19 -8.88
CA THR A 428 18.29 -15.10 -7.48
C THR A 428 19.81 -14.99 -7.38
N TYR A 429 20.56 -15.77 -8.18
CA TYR A 429 22.02 -15.65 -8.23
C TYR A 429 22.47 -14.28 -8.73
N ILE A 430 21.82 -13.74 -9.76
CA ILE A 430 22.09 -12.38 -10.27
C ILE A 430 21.82 -11.33 -9.18
N GLN A 431 20.71 -11.46 -8.44
CA GLN A 431 20.34 -10.53 -7.38
C GLN A 431 21.28 -10.62 -6.18
N LEU A 432 21.69 -11.82 -5.77
CA LEU A 432 22.66 -12.02 -4.70
C LEU A 432 24.02 -11.39 -5.05
N ARG A 433 24.52 -11.60 -6.28
CA ARG A 433 25.78 -10.99 -6.71
C ARG A 433 25.72 -9.46 -6.70
N ASN A 434 24.59 -8.89 -7.10
CA ASN A 434 24.39 -7.45 -7.10
C ASN A 434 24.18 -6.87 -5.71
N LEU A 435 23.61 -7.63 -4.76
CA LEU A 435 23.55 -7.24 -3.35
C LEU A 435 24.95 -6.93 -2.81
N PHE A 436 25.95 -7.75 -3.17
CA PHE A 436 27.36 -7.51 -2.84
C PHE A 436 28.10 -6.60 -3.85
N LEU A 437 27.38 -5.88 -4.71
CA LEU A 437 27.92 -4.94 -5.71
C LEU A 437 28.94 -5.54 -6.70
N LEU A 438 28.98 -6.87 -6.85
CA LEU A 438 29.99 -7.57 -7.66
C LEU A 438 29.88 -7.30 -9.17
N ASP A 439 28.68 -6.94 -9.65
CA ASP A 439 28.43 -6.63 -11.07
C ASP A 439 28.30 -5.11 -11.34
N LEU A 440 28.59 -4.24 -10.35
CA LEU A 440 28.45 -2.78 -10.49
C LEU A 440 29.32 -2.20 -11.61
N ARG A 441 30.53 -2.73 -11.80
CA ARG A 441 31.44 -2.31 -12.90
C ARG A 441 30.87 -2.57 -14.30
N ARG A 442 29.92 -3.51 -14.45
CA ARG A 442 29.23 -3.80 -15.72
C ARG A 442 28.02 -2.93 -15.96
N PHE A 443 27.53 -2.26 -14.92
CA PHE A 443 26.48 -1.26 -15.04
C PHE A 443 27.04 0.11 -15.41
N LEU A 444 28.22 0.46 -14.89
CA LEU A 444 28.91 1.74 -15.16
C LEU A 444 29.65 1.77 -16.51
N LYS A 445 29.81 0.63 -17.16
CA LYS A 445 30.33 0.48 -18.53
C LYS A 445 29.17 0.22 -19.48
#